data_AF-A0A2I0NS91-F1
#
_entry.id   AF-A0A2I0NS91-F1
#
_cell.length_a   1.000
_cell.length_b   1.000
_cell.length_c   1.000
_cell.angle_alpha   90.00
_cell.angle_beta   90.00
_cell.angle_gamma   90.00
#
_symmetry.space_group_name_H-M   'P 1'
#
loop_
_entity.id
_entity.type
_entity.pdbx_description
1 polymer ?
#
loop_
_entity_poly.entity_id
_entity_poly.type
_entity_poly.pdbx_seq_one_letter_code
_entity_poly.pdbx_strand_id
1 'polypeptide(L)' 'MFIVDRMLGTLTKYLRFMGYDTTSANTLEEGNAKEDTLLLELGLQEHRILLTRDAELARRGKDRSIFIRS' A
#
# COMPACT_ATOMS: atom_id res chain seq x y z
N MET A 1 1.71 -8.31 -7.57
CA MET A 1 1.21 -8.25 -6.18
C MET A 1 1.20 -6.81 -5.72
N PHE A 2 0.13 -6.39 -5.06
CA PHE A 2 -0.03 -5.01 -4.59
C PHE A 2 -0.20 -4.98 -3.07
N ILE A 3 0.39 -3.97 -2.45
CA ILE A 3 0.09 -3.59 -1.07
C ILE A 3 -0.79 -2.37 -1.16
N VAL A 4 -1.91 -2.37 -0.46
CA VAL A 4 -2.90 -1.30 -0.54
C VAL A 4 -3.09 -0.71 0.83
N ASP A 5 -2.89 0.60 0.91
CA ASP A 5 -3.14 1.37 2.11
C ASP A 5 -4.62 1.25 2.55
N ARG A 6 -4.86 1.42 3.85
CA ARG A 6 -6.19 1.30 4.49
C ARG A 6 -7.20 2.26 3.89
N MET A 7 -6.76 3.43 3.46
CA MET A 7 -7.60 4.44 2.81
C MET A 7 -8.16 3.95 1.48
N LEU A 8 -7.66 2.86 0.90
CA LEU A 8 -8.06 2.36 -0.43
C LEU A 8 -8.92 1.09 -0.33
N GLY A 9 -9.71 0.92 0.74
CA GLY A 9 -10.55 -0.26 0.97
C GLY A 9 -11.45 -0.67 -0.20
N THR A 10 -12.04 0.29 -0.92
CA THR A 10 -12.84 0.01 -2.13
C THR A 10 -11.96 -0.48 -3.29
N LEU A 11 -10.78 0.10 -3.48
CA LEU A 11 -9.83 -0.32 -4.52
C LEU A 11 -9.29 -1.73 -4.24
N THR A 12 -9.01 -2.05 -2.96
CA THR A 12 -8.63 -3.40 -2.55
C THR A 12 -9.68 -4.44 -2.96
N LYS A 13 -10.98 -4.13 -2.83
CA LYS A 13 -12.05 -5.04 -3.27
C LYS A 13 -12.03 -5.26 -4.77
N TYR A 14 -11.87 -4.20 -5.56
CA TYR A 14 -11.79 -4.31 -7.02
C TYR A 14 -10.55 -5.08 -7.48
N LEU A 15 -9.39 -4.84 -6.87
CA LEU A 15 -8.15 -5.55 -7.19
C LEU A 15 -8.27 -7.05 -6.89
N ARG A 16 -8.82 -7.41 -5.72
CA ARG A 16 -9.10 -8.82 -5.39
C ARG A 16 -10.11 -9.45 -6.33
N PHE A 17 -11.16 -8.71 -6.68
CA PHE A 17 -12.19 -9.18 -7.62
C PHE A 17 -11.60 -9.47 -9.01
N MET A 18 -10.66 -8.64 -9.47
CA MET A 18 -9.92 -8.86 -10.72
C MET A 18 -8.85 -9.96 -10.63
N GLY A 19 -8.69 -10.61 -9.48
CA GLY A 19 -7.72 -11.69 -9.27
C GLY A 19 -6.30 -11.23 -8.95
N TYR A 20 -6.09 -9.95 -8.63
CA TYR A 20 -4.78 -9.48 -8.18
C TYR A 20 -4.54 -9.85 -6.72
N ASP A 21 -3.39 -10.46 -6.45
CA ASP A 21 -2.94 -10.68 -5.07
C ASP A 21 -2.65 -9.33 -4.41
N THR A 22 -3.51 -9.00 -3.44
CA THR A 22 -3.59 -7.72 -2.75
C THR A 22 -3.62 -7.89 -1.24
N THR A 23 -2.58 -7.35 -0.59
CA THR A 23 -2.48 -7.27 0.86
C THR A 23 -2.87 -5.87 1.30
N SER A 24 -3.83 -5.76 2.23
CA SER A 24 -4.20 -4.48 2.80
C SER A 24 -3.34 -4.21 4.03
N ALA A 25 -2.88 -2.97 4.20
CA ALA A 25 -2.23 -2.50 5.43
C ALA A 25 -3.15 -2.53 6.67
N ASN A 26 -4.42 -2.91 6.50
CA ASN A 26 -5.44 -2.94 7.55
C ASN A 26 -5.17 -3.85 8.76
N THR A 27 -4.13 -4.67 8.71
CA THR A 27 -3.78 -5.62 9.78
C THR A 27 -2.72 -5.08 10.75
N LEU A 28 -2.08 -3.94 10.45
CA LEU A 28 -1.07 -3.30 11.32
C LEU A 28 -1.73 -2.25 12.23
N GLU A 29 -1.15 -1.80 13.34
CA GLU A 29 -1.82 -0.80 14.22
C GLU A 29 -1.66 0.64 13.68
N GLU A 30 -2.71 1.46 13.78
CA GLU A 30 -2.80 2.79 13.16
C GLU A 30 -1.70 3.78 13.58
N GLY A 31 -1.22 4.57 12.61
CA GLY A 31 -0.77 5.95 12.84
C GLY A 31 0.68 6.15 13.28
N ASN A 32 1.57 5.19 13.05
CA ASN A 32 2.99 5.34 13.38
C ASN A 32 3.87 5.37 12.13
N ALA A 33 4.87 6.27 12.09
CA ALA A 33 5.89 6.29 11.03
C ALA A 33 6.62 4.94 10.87
N LYS A 34 6.57 4.09 11.91
CA LYS A 34 7.03 2.69 11.87
C LYS A 34 6.16 1.81 10.96
N GLU A 35 4.85 2.00 10.92
CA GLU A 35 3.91 1.26 10.04
C GLU A 35 4.25 1.53 8.57
N ASP A 36 4.35 2.80 8.19
CA ASP A 36 4.75 3.25 6.86
C ASP A 36 6.08 2.62 6.43
N THR A 37 7.05 2.62 7.34
CA THR A 37 8.38 2.05 7.09
C THR A 37 8.29 0.54 6.86
N LEU A 38 7.49 -0.16 7.66
CA LEU A 38 7.23 -1.59 7.51
C LEU A 38 6.55 -1.92 6.17
N LEU A 39 5.55 -1.14 5.76
CA LEU A 39 4.87 -1.33 4.47
C LEU A 39 5.81 -1.13 3.29
N LEU A 40 6.69 -0.14 3.38
CA LEU A 40 7.72 0.10 2.38
C LEU A 40 8.75 -1.03 2.33
N GLU A 41 9.23 -1.51 3.48
CA GLU A 41 10.12 -2.66 3.54
C GLU A 41 9.47 -3.92 3.00
N LEU A 42 8.22 -4.20 3.36
CA LEU A 42 7.45 -5.33 2.81
C LEU A 42 7.31 -5.21 1.29
N GLY A 43 6.99 -4.03 0.76
CA GLY A 43 6.93 -3.80 -0.69
C GLY A 43 8.28 -3.99 -1.37
N LEU A 44 9.37 -3.65 -0.69
CA LEU A 44 10.73 -3.84 -1.19
C LEU A 44 11.14 -5.31 -1.21
N GLN A 45 10.97 -6.02 -0.09
CA GLN A 45 11.33 -7.43 0.06
C GLN A 45 10.50 -8.33 -0.86
N GLU A 46 9.19 -8.09 -0.93
CA GLU A 46 8.26 -8.94 -1.66
C GLU A 46 8.04 -8.49 -3.11
N HIS A 47 8.80 -7.49 -3.59
CA HIS A 47 8.63 -6.90 -4.94
C HIS A 47 7.18 -6.48 -5.26
N ARG A 48 6.48 -5.93 -4.25
CA ARG A 48 5.09 -5.48 -4.38
C ARG A 48 5.03 -3.97 -4.57
N ILE A 49 4.04 -3.53 -5.33
CA ILE A 49 3.77 -2.11 -5.53
C ILE A 49 2.84 -1.62 -4.43
N LEU A 50 3.23 -0.57 -3.71
CA LEU A 50 2.41 0.09 -2.70
C LEU A 50 1.46 1.10 -3.36
N LEU A 51 0.16 0.93 -3.17
CA LEU A 51 -0.86 1.90 -3.55
C LEU A 51 -1.28 2.66 -2.30
N THR A 52 -1.14 3.98 -2.30
CA THR A 52 -1.52 4.81 -1.15
C THR A 52 -2.13 6.15 -1.59
N ARG A 53 -3.00 6.71 -0.74
CA ARG A 53 -3.50 8.09 -0.85
C ARG A 53 -2.71 9.07 0.01
N ASP A 54 -1.67 8.60 0.68
CA ASP A 54 -0.74 9.45 1.40
C ASP A 54 0.44 9.84 0.50
N ALA A 55 0.60 11.14 0.27
CA ALA A 55 1.62 11.67 -0.63
C ALA A 55 3.03 11.54 -0.04
N GLU A 56 3.17 11.61 1.29
CA GLU A 56 4.45 11.41 1.96
C GLU A 56 4.87 9.94 1.85
N LEU A 57 3.96 9.00 2.09
CA LEU A 57 4.23 7.58 1.95
C LEU A 57 4.60 7.18 0.52
N ALA A 58 3.87 7.69 -0.48
CA ALA A 58 4.20 7.48 -1.89
C ALA A 58 5.55 8.12 -2.27
N ARG A 59 5.89 9.27 -1.69
CA ARG A 59 7.20 9.87 -1.91
C ARG A 59 8.32 9.04 -1.29
N ARG A 60 8.09 8.43 -0.12
CA ARG A 60 9.05 7.57 0.57
C ARG A 60 9.28 6.25 -0.18
N GLY A 61 8.24 5.67 -0.80
CA GLY A 61 8.36 4.42 -1.58
C GLY A 61 8.92 4.57 -3.00
N LYS A 62 9.07 5.81 -3.49
CA LYS A 62 9.69 6.14 -4.78
C LYS A 62 9.07 5.31 -5.92
N ASP A 63 9.90 4.59 -6.67
CA ASP A 63 9.54 3.83 -7.88
C ASP A 63 8.58 2.65 -7.60
N ARG A 64 8.51 2.19 -6.34
CA ARG A 64 7.66 1.06 -5.94
C ARG A 64 6.37 1.48 -5.25
N SER A 65 6.03 2.76 -5.30
CA SER A 65 4.78 3.27 -4.74
C SER A 65 4.06 4.20 -5.70
N ILE A 66 2.75 4.02 -5.80
CA ILE A 66 1.88 4.81 -6.65
C ILE A 66 0.94 5.61 -5.74
N PHE A 67 0.98 6.93 -5.93
CA PHE A 67 0.06 7.86 -5.30
C PHE A 67 -1.26 7.85 -6.07
N ILE A 68 -2.34 7.44 -5.42
CA ILE A 68 -3.69 7.46 -6.00
C ILE A 68 -4.35 8.79 -5.66
N ARG A 69 -4.57 9.60 -6.69
CA ARG A 69 -5.39 10.82 -6.59
C ARG A 69 -6.86 10.45 -6.81
N SER A 70 -7.76 11.02 -6.00
CA SER A 70 -9.21 10.98 -6.24
C SER A 70 -9.62 11.99 -7.30
#